data_AF-A0A848E544-F1
#
_entry.id   AF-A0A848E544-F1
#
_cell.length_a   1.000
_cell.length_b   1.000
_cell.length_c   1.000
_cell.angle_alpha   90.00
_cell.angle_beta   90.00
_cell.angle_gamma   90.00
#
_symmetry.space_group_name_H-M   'P 1'
#
loop_
_entity.id
_entity.type
_entity.pdbx_description
1 polymer ?
#
loop_
_entity_poly.entity_id
_entity_poly.type
_entity_poly.pdbx_seq_one_letter_code
_entity_poly.pdbx_strand_id
1 'polypeptide(L)'
;MKLENSFILFPGIGEKTEKKLWKDGIRHWDNLEDSTKYSDKIHKHREKARKNLQVGNETFFKDKLPNKSLWRSYRNFKENVCFFDIETTGLKPERNKTTTVSFYRNGESKTLIRGQDLKQEKLEQEFFESSLLVSFNG
;
A
#
# COMPACT_ATOMS: atom_id res chain seq x y z
N MET A 1 -2.94 12.33 -1.76
CA MET A 1 -4.02 11.54 -2.35
C MET A 1 -4.48 10.50 -1.34
N LYS A 2 -5.79 10.21 -1.28
CA LYS A 2 -6.35 9.07 -0.56
C LYS A 2 -6.98 8.07 -1.55
N LEU A 3 -7.35 6.88 -1.11
CA LEU A 3 -8.00 5.83 -1.91
C LEU A 3 -9.25 6.33 -2.62
N GLU A 4 -10.03 7.17 -1.95
CA GLU A 4 -11.26 7.78 -2.46
C GLU A 4 -11.02 8.66 -3.69
N ASN A 5 -9.77 9.05 -3.94
CA ASN A 5 -9.37 9.81 -5.13
C ASN A 5 -8.87 8.93 -6.28
N SER A 6 -8.75 7.61 -6.09
CA SER A 6 -8.23 6.69 -7.09
C SER A 6 -9.35 5.81 -7.63
N PHE A 7 -9.45 5.70 -8.95
CA PHE A 7 -10.48 4.92 -9.63
C PHE A 7 -9.95 3.59 -10.16
N ILE A 8 -8.63 3.37 -10.11
CA ILE A 8 -7.95 2.18 -10.66
C ILE A 8 -8.36 0.86 -9.99
N LEU A 9 -8.95 0.91 -8.80
CA LEU A 9 -9.52 -0.27 -8.14
C LEU A 9 -10.87 -0.72 -8.74
N PHE A 10 -11.48 0.11 -9.59
CA PHE A 10 -12.76 -0.20 -10.22
C PHE A 10 -12.57 -0.92 -11.56
N PRO A 11 -13.36 -1.97 -11.84
CA PRO A 11 -13.25 -2.73 -13.07
C PRO A 11 -13.41 -1.84 -14.31
N GLY A 12 -12.49 -1.97 -15.26
CA GLY A 12 -12.53 -1.21 -16.51
C GLY A 12 -11.86 0.17 -16.44
N ILE A 13 -11.36 0.59 -15.27
CA ILE A 13 -10.61 1.84 -15.12
C ILE A 13 -9.12 1.52 -14.92
N GLY A 14 -8.32 1.76 -15.96
CA GLY A 14 -6.86 1.77 -15.87
C GLY A 14 -6.31 3.17 -15.62
N GLU A 15 -4.99 3.29 -15.45
CA GLU A 15 -4.31 4.58 -15.18
C GLU A 15 -4.63 5.66 -16.23
N LYS A 16 -4.73 5.29 -17.51
CA LYS A 16 -5.05 6.25 -18.59
C LYS A 16 -6.45 6.85 -18.38
N THR A 17 -7.43 5.99 -18.10
CA THR A 17 -8.82 6.40 -17.85
C THR A 17 -8.93 7.23 -16.57
N GLU A 18 -8.27 6.80 -15.50
CA GLU A 18 -8.20 7.53 -14.23
C GLU A 18 -7.61 8.94 -14.41
N LYS A 19 -6.48 9.07 -15.13
CA LYS A 19 -5.87 10.37 -15.43
C LYS A 19 -6.81 11.27 -16.23
N LYS A 20 -7.62 10.70 -17.13
CA LYS A 20 -8.65 11.45 -17.86
C LYS A 20 -9.72 11.96 -16.90
N LEU A 21 -10.27 11.11 -16.03
CA LEU A 21 -11.25 11.52 -15.00
C LEU A 21 -10.73 12.68 -14.14
N TRP A 22 -9.46 12.62 -13.70
CA TRP A 22 -8.86 13.70 -12.91
C TRP A 22 -8.68 15.01 -13.67
N LYS A 23 -8.40 14.95 -14.98
CA LYS A 23 -8.32 16.13 -15.86
C LYS A 23 -9.70 16.74 -16.07
N ASP A 24 -10.72 15.90 -16.15
CA ASP A 24 -12.12 16.30 -16.28
C ASP A 24 -12.74 16.76 -14.94
N GLY A 25 -11.93 16.86 -13.87
CA GLY A 25 -12.35 17.37 -12.56
C GLY A 25 -12.94 16.31 -11.61
N ILE A 26 -13.14 15.08 -12.08
CA ILE A 26 -13.66 13.96 -11.30
C ILE A 26 -12.51 13.40 -10.44
N ARG A 27 -12.45 13.81 -9.17
CA ARG A 27 -11.34 13.49 -8.25
C ARG A 27 -11.75 12.72 -7.00
N HIS A 28 -13.01 12.37 -6.87
CA HIS A 28 -13.51 11.58 -5.75
C HIS A 28 -14.51 10.54 -6.26
N TRP A 29 -14.61 9.39 -5.59
CA TRP A 29 -15.59 8.34 -5.90
C TRP A 29 -17.03 8.84 -6.00
N ASP A 30 -17.36 9.89 -5.24
CA ASP A 30 -18.69 10.51 -5.17
C ASP A 30 -19.01 11.32 -6.44
N ASN A 31 -17.99 11.84 -7.12
CA ASN A 31 -18.13 12.59 -8.36
C ASN A 31 -18.10 11.70 -9.60
N LEU A 32 -17.96 10.38 -9.43
CA LEU A 32 -18.02 9.45 -10.53
C LEU A 32 -19.49 9.26 -10.92
N GLU A 33 -19.91 9.93 -11.98
CA GLU A 33 -21.27 9.84 -12.52
C GLU A 33 -21.59 8.43 -13.04
N ASP A 34 -22.85 8.01 -12.85
CA ASP A 34 -23.39 6.74 -13.34
C ASP A 34 -23.68 6.75 -14.86
N SER A 35 -23.13 7.72 -15.61
CA SER A 35 -23.32 7.88 -17.06
C SER A 35 -22.41 6.98 -17.90
N THR A 36 -21.54 6.17 -17.27
CA THR A 36 -20.64 5.26 -17.98
C THR A 36 -21.33 3.93 -18.34
N LYS A 37 -20.87 3.27 -19.40
CA LYS A 37 -21.27 1.89 -19.81
C LYS A 37 -21.13 0.83 -18.69
N TYR A 38 -20.55 1.18 -17.55
CA TYR A 38 -20.23 0.31 -16.43
C TYR A 38 -20.90 0.72 -15.11
N SER A 39 -21.90 1.61 -15.15
CA SER A 39 -22.50 2.28 -13.97
C SER A 39 -22.88 1.33 -12.83
N ASP A 40 -23.69 0.30 -13.07
CA ASP A 40 -24.13 -0.63 -12.02
C ASP A 40 -22.96 -1.41 -11.40
N LYS A 41 -21.99 -1.80 -12.22
CA LYS A 41 -20.81 -2.54 -11.77
C LYS A 41 -19.90 -1.64 -10.94
N ILE A 42 -19.65 -0.42 -11.41
CA ILE A 42 -18.86 0.59 -10.71
C ILE A 42 -19.52 0.95 -9.39
N HIS A 43 -20.83 1.16 -9.37
CA HIS A 43 -21.60 1.48 -8.18
C HIS A 43 -21.42 0.40 -7.09
N LYS A 44 -21.61 -0.88 -7.45
CA LYS A 44 -21.39 -2.01 -6.52
C LYS A 44 -19.96 -2.07 -6.00
N HIS A 45 -18.96 -1.82 -6.84
CA HIS A 45 -17.56 -1.83 -6.42
C HIS A 45 -17.21 -0.63 -5.53
N ARG A 46 -17.78 0.54 -5.80
CA ARG A 46 -17.66 1.75 -4.98
C ARG A 46 -18.23 1.51 -3.59
N GLU A 47 -19.44 0.98 -3.48
CA GLU A 47 -20.04 0.66 -2.18
C GLU A 47 -19.22 -0.36 -1.40
N LYS A 48 -18.73 -1.40 -2.08
CA LYS A 48 -17.85 -2.39 -1.44
C LYS A 48 -16.54 -1.75 -0.97
N ALA A 49 -15.93 -0.87 -1.76
CA ALA A 49 -14.72 -0.16 -1.38
C ALA A 49 -14.95 0.77 -0.19
N ARG A 50 -16.06 1.52 -0.17
CA ARG A 50 -16.45 2.38 0.96
C ARG A 50 -16.57 1.59 2.26
N LYS A 51 -17.30 0.46 2.24
CA LYS A 51 -17.47 -0.39 3.43
C LYS A 51 -16.14 -0.95 3.94
N ASN A 52 -15.27 -1.40 3.03
CA ASN A 52 -13.94 -1.89 3.41
C ASN A 52 -13.03 -0.78 3.94
N LEU A 53 -13.13 0.43 3.38
CA LEU A 53 -12.39 1.58 3.87
C LEU A 53 -12.83 1.99 5.28
N GLN A 54 -14.13 1.98 5.54
CA GLN A 54 -14.71 2.35 6.83
C GLN A 54 -14.24 1.45 7.98
N VAL A 55 -14.08 0.15 7.71
CA VAL A 55 -13.57 -0.82 8.70
C VAL A 55 -12.05 -0.97 8.66
N GLY A 56 -11.36 -0.15 7.86
CA GLY A 56 -9.91 -0.19 7.75
C GLY A 56 -9.35 -1.48 7.16
N ASN A 57 -10.06 -2.20 6.28
CA ASN A 57 -9.60 -3.46 5.71
C ASN A 57 -8.51 -3.22 4.64
N GLU A 58 -7.23 -3.15 5.04
CA GLU A 58 -6.11 -2.97 4.11
C GLU A 58 -5.95 -4.12 3.11
N THR A 59 -6.27 -5.35 3.51
CA THR A 59 -6.14 -6.55 2.66
C THR A 59 -7.01 -6.44 1.41
N PHE A 60 -8.23 -5.91 1.55
CA PHE A 60 -9.09 -5.65 0.40
C PHE A 60 -8.43 -4.74 -0.64
N PHE A 61 -7.73 -3.69 -0.20
CA PHE A 61 -7.07 -2.75 -1.12
C PHE A 61 -5.76 -3.28 -1.68
N LYS A 62 -5.04 -4.09 -0.90
CA LYS A 62 -3.87 -4.83 -1.38
C LYS A 62 -4.21 -5.71 -2.59
N ASP A 63 -5.36 -6.40 -2.53
CA ASP A 63 -5.80 -7.29 -3.61
C ASP A 63 -6.43 -6.56 -4.80
N LYS A 64 -6.88 -5.31 -4.61
CA LYS A 64 -7.57 -4.53 -5.66
C LYS A 64 -6.67 -3.57 -6.41
N LEU A 65 -5.62 -3.07 -5.77
CA LEU A 65 -4.69 -2.15 -6.40
C LEU A 65 -3.58 -2.94 -7.12
N PRO A 66 -3.13 -2.47 -8.29
CA PRO A 66 -1.86 -2.93 -8.85
C PRO A 66 -0.72 -2.67 -7.85
N ASN A 67 0.27 -3.57 -7.77
CA ASN A 67 1.41 -3.42 -6.85
C ASN A 67 2.07 -2.03 -6.93
N LYS A 68 2.30 -1.53 -8.15
CA LYS A 68 2.88 -0.20 -8.40
C LYS A 68 2.00 0.98 -7.96
N SER A 69 0.77 0.71 -7.56
CA SER A 69 -0.23 1.66 -7.08
C SER A 69 -0.62 1.44 -5.62
N LEU A 70 0.01 0.51 -4.89
CA LEU A 70 -0.25 0.31 -3.45
C LEU A 70 0.05 1.57 -2.63
N TRP A 71 1.05 2.37 -3.01
CA TRP A 71 1.38 3.64 -2.35
C TRP A 71 0.19 4.60 -2.23
N ARG A 72 -0.83 4.45 -3.07
CA ARG A 72 -2.05 5.27 -3.06
C ARG A 72 -2.90 5.07 -1.80
N SER A 73 -2.74 3.93 -1.13
CA SER A 73 -3.42 3.61 0.13
C SER A 73 -2.71 4.19 1.36
N TYR A 74 -1.48 4.69 1.21
CA TYR A 74 -0.63 5.15 2.33
C TYR A 74 -1.38 6.10 3.27
N ARG A 75 -2.03 7.14 2.75
CA ARG A 75 -2.72 8.12 3.61
C ARG A 75 -3.92 7.56 4.38
N ASN A 76 -4.51 6.48 3.89
CA ASN A 76 -5.66 5.84 4.53
C ASN A 76 -5.22 4.89 5.65
N PHE A 77 -4.03 4.28 5.55
CA PHE A 77 -3.53 3.29 6.50
C PHE A 77 -2.29 3.74 7.28
N LYS A 78 -1.99 5.04 7.26
CA LYS A 78 -0.73 5.66 7.73
C LYS A 78 -0.31 5.27 9.15
N GLU A 79 -1.26 5.01 10.04
CA GLU A 79 -1.00 4.78 11.48
C GLU A 79 -0.11 3.55 11.72
N ASN A 80 -0.27 2.50 10.90
CA ASN A 80 0.46 1.24 11.05
C ASN A 80 1.39 0.95 9.86
N VAL A 81 1.79 1.98 9.09
CA VAL A 81 2.74 1.80 7.98
C VAL A 81 4.13 1.60 8.56
N CYS A 82 4.79 0.52 8.14
CA CYS A 82 6.16 0.25 8.49
C CYS A 82 7.07 0.60 7.31
N PHE A 83 7.92 1.59 7.55
CA PHE A 83 9.06 1.86 6.69
C PHE A 83 10.21 0.99 7.18
N PHE A 84 10.80 0.21 6.30
CA PHE A 84 11.96 -0.59 6.66
C PHE A 84 13.08 -0.44 5.65
N ASP A 85 14.29 -0.62 6.13
CA ASP A 85 15.51 -0.59 5.34
C ASP A 85 16.49 -1.65 5.83
N ILE A 86 17.38 -2.09 4.95
CA ILE A 86 18.36 -3.13 5.24
C ILE A 86 19.77 -2.64 4.96
N GLU A 87 20.70 -2.98 5.85
CA GLU A 87 22.13 -2.90 5.55
C GLU A 87 22.65 -4.29 5.25
N THR A 88 23.69 -4.36 4.42
CA THR A 88 24.31 -5.62 4.04
C THR A 88 25.82 -5.53 4.14
N THR A 89 26.51 -6.67 4.08
CA THR A 89 27.97 -6.69 4.05
C THR A 89 28.57 -6.06 2.78
N GLY A 90 27.75 -5.74 1.77
CA GLY A 90 28.21 -5.12 0.52
C GLY A 90 29.03 -6.05 -0.37
N LEU A 91 29.01 -7.36 -0.08
CA LEU A 91 29.71 -8.38 -0.86
C LEU A 91 28.93 -8.77 -2.13
N LYS A 92 29.52 -9.60 -2.98
CA LYS A 92 28.82 -10.20 -4.13
C LYS A 92 27.52 -10.90 -3.69
N PRO A 93 26.47 -10.94 -4.53
CA PRO A 93 25.15 -11.48 -4.16
C PRO A 93 25.20 -12.86 -3.49
N GLU A 94 26.11 -13.74 -3.89
CA GLU A 94 26.22 -15.11 -3.37
C GLU A 94 26.81 -15.18 -1.95
N ARG A 95 27.46 -14.11 -1.49
CA ARG A 95 28.13 -14.02 -0.19
C ARG A 95 27.60 -12.88 0.67
N ASN A 96 26.70 -12.07 0.13
CA ASN A 96 26.14 -10.94 0.83
C ASN A 96 25.24 -11.42 1.98
N LYS A 97 25.28 -10.69 3.09
CA LYS A 97 24.46 -10.99 4.27
C LYS A 97 23.83 -9.70 4.78
N THR A 98 22.53 -9.70 5.05
CA THR A 98 21.86 -8.59 5.72
C THR A 98 22.43 -8.39 7.12
N THR A 99 23.13 -7.31 7.40
CA THR A 99 23.76 -7.05 8.70
C THR A 99 22.78 -6.45 9.69
N THR A 100 21.87 -5.59 9.22
CA THR A 100 20.84 -4.97 10.03
C THR A 100 19.53 -4.84 9.25
N VAL A 101 18.42 -4.80 9.98
CA VAL A 101 17.12 -4.38 9.45
C VAL A 101 16.57 -3.33 10.40
N SER A 102 16.29 -2.15 9.88
CA SER A 102 15.72 -1.04 10.63
C SER A 102 14.27 -0.84 10.23
N PHE A 103 13.43 -0.60 11.22
CA PHE A 103 11.99 -0.38 11.08
C PHE A 103 11.67 1.00 11.66
N TYR A 104 10.76 1.71 11.00
CA TYR A 104 10.14 2.92 11.49
C TYR A 104 8.63 2.80 11.32
N ARG A 105 7.90 2.85 12.44
CA ARG A 105 6.44 2.77 12.47
C ARG A 105 5.93 3.63 13.62
N ASN A 106 4.91 4.43 13.35
CA ASN A 106 4.24 5.28 14.35
C ASN A 106 5.19 6.14 15.22
N GLY A 107 6.23 6.72 14.62
CA GLY A 107 7.19 7.58 15.34
C GLY A 107 8.30 6.85 16.09
N GLU A 108 8.26 5.51 16.12
CA GLU A 108 9.27 4.69 16.79
C GLU A 108 10.19 3.99 15.78
N SER A 109 11.47 3.94 16.12
CA SER A 109 12.48 3.20 15.37
C SER A 109 12.97 1.98 16.13
N LYS A 110 13.12 0.87 15.42
CA LYS A 110 13.71 -0.37 15.93
C LYS A 110 14.71 -0.91 14.93
N THR A 111 15.89 -1.32 15.39
CA THR A 111 16.91 -1.93 14.54
C THR A 111 17.27 -3.30 15.08
N LEU A 112 17.18 -4.31 14.22
CA LEU A 112 17.62 -5.67 14.48
C LEU A 112 19.01 -5.88 13.89
N ILE A 113 19.90 -6.54 14.65
CA ILE A 113 21.32 -6.70 14.29
C ILE A 113 21.68 -8.19 14.15
N ARG A 114 22.36 -8.54 13.05
CA ARG A 114 22.86 -9.90 12.79
C ARG A 114 23.77 -10.37 13.92
N GLY A 115 23.53 -11.58 14.41
CA GLY A 115 24.31 -12.19 15.49
C GLY A 115 23.87 -11.73 16.89
N GLN A 116 22.93 -10.78 16.98
CA GLN A 116 22.31 -10.39 18.23
C GLN A 116 20.84 -10.83 18.20
N ASP A 117 20.02 -10.11 17.44
CA ASP A 117 18.58 -10.24 17.54
C ASP A 117 17.83 -10.17 16.20
N LEU A 118 18.56 -10.00 15.10
CA LEU A 118 18.04 -10.26 13.75
C LEU A 118 17.78 -11.75 13.56
N LYS A 119 16.55 -12.15 13.90
CA LYS A 119 16.01 -13.51 13.79
C LYS A 119 14.71 -13.47 12.99
N GLN A 120 14.37 -14.59 12.35
CA GLN A 120 13.19 -14.69 11.50
C GLN A 120 11.91 -14.33 12.25
N GLU A 121 11.76 -14.78 13.50
CA GLU A 121 10.57 -14.56 14.31
C GLU A 121 10.38 -13.07 14.63
N LYS A 122 11.47 -12.34 14.88
CA LYS A 122 11.40 -10.89 15.10
C LYS A 122 11.04 -10.14 13.81
N LEU A 123 11.54 -10.57 12.66
CA LEU A 123 11.17 -9.98 11.36
C LEU A 123 9.68 -10.19 11.06
N GLU A 124 9.21 -11.42 11.24
CA GLU A 124 7.80 -11.78 11.04
C GLU A 124 6.89 -10.96 11.95
N GLN A 125 7.26 -10.77 13.22
CA GLN A 125 6.51 -9.93 14.15
C GLN A 125 6.41 -8.48 13.66
N GLU A 126 7.54 -7.84 13.33
CA GLU A 126 7.55 -6.45 12.88
C GLU A 126 6.70 -6.26 11.61
N PHE A 127 6.81 -7.19 10.65
CA PHE A 127 6.04 -7.13 9.41
C PHE A 127 4.55 -7.45 9.61
N PHE A 128 4.20 -8.39 10.48
CA PHE A 128 2.81 -8.78 10.73
C PHE A 128 2.00 -7.64 11.37
N GLU A 129 2.63 -6.86 12.24
CA GLU A 129 2.00 -5.71 12.91
C GLU A 129 1.79 -4.50 11.98
N SER A 130 2.13 -4.62 10.68
CA SER A 130 2.16 -3.50 9.74
C SER A 130 1.05 -3.56 8.69
N SER A 131 0.35 -2.44 8.47
CA SER A 131 -0.71 -2.32 7.46
C SER A 131 -0.17 -2.21 6.02
N LEU A 132 1.04 -1.64 5.88
CA LEU A 132 1.76 -1.49 4.63
C LEU A 132 3.26 -1.54 4.92
N LEU A 133 4.00 -2.24 4.07
CA LEU A 133 5.46 -2.23 4.09
C LEU A 133 5.97 -1.26 3.02
N VAL A 134 6.91 -0.41 3.39
CA VAL A 134 7.54 0.57 2.51
C VAL A 134 9.04 0.46 2.65
N SER A 135 9.75 0.35 1.53
CA SER A 135 11.20 0.38 1.47
C SER A 135 11.68 1.20 0.27
N PHE A 136 12.98 1.48 0.23
CA PHE A 136 13.63 2.12 -0.91
C PHE A 136 14.49 1.08 -1.65
N ASN A 137 14.28 0.94 -2.96
CA ASN A 137 14.89 -0.13 -3.77
C ASN A 137 14.58 -1.57 -3.29
N GLY A 138 13.45 -1.75 -2.60
CA GLY A 138 12.80 -3.04 -2.38
C GLY A 138 11.51 -3.15 -3.19
#